data_AF-A0A959LNW3-F1
#
_entry.id   AF-A0A959LNW3-F1
#
_cell.length_a   1.000
_cell.length_b   1.000
_cell.length_c   1.000
_cell.angle_alpha   90.00
_cell.angle_beta   90.00
_cell.angle_gamma   90.00
#
_symmetry.space_group_name_H-M   'P 1'
#
loop_
_entity.id
_entity.type
_entity.pdbx_description
1 polymer ?
#
loop_
_entity_poly.entity_id
_entity_poly.type
_entity_poly.pdbx_seq_one_letter_code
_entity_poly.pdbx_strand_id
1 'polypeptide(L)'
;MFLNLNPHAKVKTNDTLVKNIDMQSAMEGTYNVIYTYLGEQDGNVHIQGKVKLETADKDAYAKVNGMDAKYDLNGEYDAEYELDPQTGWVTKATINQSTGDSVIIKPNDQIPDGMIIPMEMTGSTTIND
;
A
#
# COMPACT_ATOMS: atom_id res chain seq x y z
N MET A 1 0.90 7.21 -3.38
CA MET A 1 -0.46 6.72 -3.71
C MET A 1 -1.41 7.91 -3.61
N PHE A 2 -1.96 8.39 -4.73
CA PHE A 2 -2.86 9.55 -4.71
C PHE A 2 -4.30 9.06 -4.54
N LEU A 3 -5.02 9.57 -3.52
CA LEU A 3 -6.45 9.27 -3.32
C LEU A 3 -7.23 9.72 -4.55
N ASN A 4 -7.90 8.78 -5.21
CA ASN A 4 -8.88 9.08 -6.25
C ASN A 4 -10.28 8.78 -5.68
N LEU A 5 -10.77 9.63 -4.78
CA LEU A 5 -12.12 9.53 -4.24
C LEU A 5 -13.10 10.04 -5.30
N ASN A 6 -14.18 9.29 -5.58
CA ASN A 6 -15.18 9.71 -6.56
C ASN A 6 -15.98 10.91 -6.01
N PRO A 7 -15.87 12.11 -6.60
CA PRO A 7 -16.41 13.33 -6.02
C PRO A 7 -17.93 13.50 -6.18
N HIS A 8 -18.64 12.56 -6.79
CA HIS A 8 -20.06 12.73 -7.16
C HIS A 8 -21.06 11.89 -6.37
N ALA A 9 -20.60 10.97 -5.51
CA ALA A 9 -21.47 10.19 -4.64
C ALA A 9 -21.61 10.86 -3.27
N LYS A 10 -22.84 11.08 -2.80
CA LYS A 10 -23.05 11.47 -1.40
C LYS A 10 -22.63 10.31 -0.50
N VAL A 11 -21.71 10.57 0.41
CA VAL A 11 -21.24 9.62 1.42
C VAL A 11 -21.73 10.04 2.81
N LYS A 12 -21.96 9.06 3.68
CA LYS A 12 -22.30 9.23 5.10
C LYS A 12 -21.15 8.72 5.95
N THR A 13 -21.06 9.18 7.19
CA THR A 13 -20.08 8.68 8.16
C THR A 13 -20.14 7.14 8.23
N ASN A 14 -18.95 6.52 8.20
CA ASN A 14 -18.69 5.08 8.11
C ASN A 14 -18.97 4.43 6.75
N ASP A 15 -19.33 5.19 5.71
CA ASP A 15 -19.33 4.65 4.35
C ASP A 15 -17.90 4.29 3.95
N THR A 16 -17.78 3.18 3.22
CA THR A 16 -16.50 2.66 2.76
C THR A 16 -16.40 2.65 1.25
N LEU A 17 -15.18 2.88 0.75
CA LEU A 17 -14.81 2.69 -0.64
C LEU A 17 -13.66 1.70 -0.71
N VAL A 18 -13.92 0.55 -1.33
CA VAL A 18 -12.91 -0.48 -1.57
C VAL A 18 -12.29 -0.29 -2.95
N LYS A 19 -10.97 -0.37 -3.02
CA LYS A 19 -10.19 -0.36 -4.27
C LYS A 19 -9.18 -1.49 -4.27
N ASN A 20 -9.13 -2.19 -5.39
CA ASN A 20 -8.08 -3.17 -5.66
C ASN A 20 -7.19 -2.58 -6.74
N ILE A 21 -5.89 -2.57 -6.49
CA ILE A 21 -4.90 -2.02 -7.41
C ILE A 21 -3.86 -3.10 -7.67
N ASP A 22 -3.76 -3.51 -8.92
CA ASP A 22 -2.72 -4.42 -9.37
C ASP A 22 -1.44 -3.63 -9.67
N MET A 23 -0.35 -4.00 -9.01
CA MET A 23 0.96 -3.45 -9.31
C MET A 23 1.58 -4.20 -10.47
N GLN A 24 1.58 -3.57 -11.64
CA GLN A 24 2.30 -4.04 -12.81
C GLN A 24 3.78 -3.64 -12.68
N SER A 25 4.53 -4.39 -11.88
CA SER A 25 5.97 -4.24 -11.72
C SER A 25 6.65 -5.61 -11.75
N ALA A 26 7.99 -5.64 -11.70
CA ALA A 26 8.72 -6.91 -11.54
C ALA A 26 8.37 -7.66 -10.24
N MET A 27 7.73 -6.97 -9.29
CA MET A 27 7.07 -7.51 -8.11
C MET A 27 5.57 -7.38 -8.32
N GLU A 28 4.96 -8.35 -9.03
CA GLU A 28 3.51 -8.37 -9.21
C GLU A 28 2.83 -8.55 -7.85
N GLY A 29 2.06 -7.54 -7.46
CA GLY A 29 1.39 -7.50 -6.16
C GLY A 29 0.04 -6.84 -6.26
N THR A 30 -0.79 -7.05 -5.25
CA THR A 30 -2.11 -6.43 -5.14
C THR A 30 -2.17 -5.56 -3.90
N TYR A 31 -2.75 -4.37 -4.06
CA TYR A 31 -3.11 -3.50 -2.96
C TYR A 31 -4.62 -3.52 -2.81
N ASN A 32 -5.09 -4.03 -1.69
CA ASN A 32 -6.48 -3.97 -1.28
C ASN A 32 -6.63 -2.81 -0.32
N VAL A 33 -7.34 -1.78 -0.75
CA VAL A 33 -7.44 -0.50 -0.05
C VAL A 33 -8.87 -0.28 0.36
N ILE A 34 -9.10 0.03 1.63
CA ILE A 34 -10.39 0.40 2.17
C ILE A 34 -10.27 1.82 2.69
N TYR A 35 -11.00 2.74 2.08
CA TYR A 35 -11.20 4.08 2.62
C TYR A 35 -12.50 4.13 3.41
N THR A 36 -12.48 4.73 4.60
CA THR A 36 -13.65 4.95 5.45
C THR A 36 -13.80 6.45 5.68
N TYR A 37 -14.97 7.00 5.34
CA TYR A 37 -15.27 8.40 5.64
C TYR A 37 -15.68 8.56 7.11
N LEU A 38 -14.95 9.37 7.87
CA LEU A 38 -15.19 9.56 9.30
C LEU A 38 -16.07 10.78 9.62
N GLY A 39 -16.34 11.62 8.63
CA GLY A 39 -17.12 12.85 8.81
C GLY A 39 -16.27 14.10 8.82
N GLU A 40 -16.92 15.23 9.06
CA GLU A 40 -16.26 16.52 9.32
C GLU A 40 -16.01 16.68 10.83
N GLN A 41 -14.78 17.03 11.20
CA GLN A 41 -14.37 17.35 12.56
C GLN A 41 -13.38 18.52 12.51
N ASP A 42 -13.55 19.50 13.39
CA ASP A 42 -12.71 20.71 13.46
C ASP A 42 -12.61 21.50 12.14
N GLY A 43 -13.65 21.42 11.32
CA GLY A 43 -13.70 22.10 10.01
C GLY A 43 -12.97 21.38 8.89
N ASN A 44 -12.41 20.19 9.13
CA ASN A 44 -11.78 19.33 8.13
C ASN A 44 -12.60 18.07 7.90
N VAL A 45 -12.50 17.51 6.69
CA VAL A 45 -13.00 16.17 6.36
C VAL A 45 -11.97 15.13 6.77
N HIS A 46 -12.40 14.09 7.49
CA HIS A 46 -11.54 13.01 7.98
C HIS A 46 -11.81 11.70 7.25
N ILE A 47 -10.73 11.05 6.81
CA ILE A 47 -10.78 9.77 6.09
C ILE A 47 -9.72 8.83 6.66
N GLN A 48 -10.12 7.60 6.97
CA GLN A 48 -9.19 6.52 7.29
C GLN A 48 -8.94 5.67 6.04
N GLY A 49 -7.69 5.32 5.77
CA GLY A 49 -7.29 4.32 4.79
C GLY A 49 -6.69 3.11 5.49
N LYS A 50 -7.13 1.92 5.13
CA LYS A 50 -6.46 0.65 5.46
C LYS A 50 -6.03 -0.03 4.18
N VAL A 51 -4.80 -0.48 4.12
CA VAL A 51 -4.24 -1.13 2.93
C VAL A 51 -3.65 -2.48 3.32
N LYS A 52 -3.97 -3.50 2.55
CA LYS A 52 -3.30 -4.79 2.58
C LYS A 52 -2.53 -5.00 1.28
N LEU A 53 -1.25 -5.30 1.40
CA LEU A 53 -0.36 -5.64 0.29
C LEU A 53 -0.08 -7.14 0.32
N GLU A 54 -0.27 -7.79 -0.82
CA GLU A 54 0.05 -9.20 -1.00
C GLU A 54 0.68 -9.44 -2.37
N THR A 55 1.65 -10.35 -2.46
CA THR A 55 2.14 -10.81 -3.78
C THR A 55 1.03 -11.53 -4.53
N ALA A 56 0.88 -11.24 -5.82
CA ALA A 56 -0.16 -11.82 -6.66
C ALA A 56 0.06 -13.33 -6.87
N ASP A 57 1.31 -13.73 -7.12
CA ASP A 57 1.74 -15.13 -7.22
C ASP A 57 3.08 -15.32 -6.51
N LYS A 58 3.05 -16.03 -5.37
CA LYS A 58 4.23 -16.30 -4.53
C LYS A 58 5.17 -17.35 -5.11
N ASP A 59 4.77 -18.03 -6.18
CA ASP A 59 5.57 -19.06 -6.85
C ASP A 59 6.10 -18.60 -8.21
N ALA A 60 5.60 -17.47 -8.73
CA ALA A 60 6.13 -16.83 -9.91
C ALA A 60 7.54 -16.27 -9.67
N TYR A 61 8.47 -16.64 -10.55
CA TYR A 61 9.80 -16.05 -10.59
C TYR A 61 9.84 -14.91 -11.60
N ALA A 62 10.45 -13.80 -11.19
CA ALA A 62 10.77 -12.65 -12.03
C ALA A 62 12.29 -12.49 -12.17
N LYS A 63 12.72 -11.86 -13.26
CA LYS A 63 14.13 -11.49 -13.46
C LYS A 63 14.44 -10.20 -12.71
N VAL A 64 15.35 -10.28 -11.75
CA VAL A 64 15.80 -9.15 -10.93
C VAL A 64 17.31 -9.09 -11.04
N ASN A 65 17.84 -8.04 -11.67
CA ASN A 65 19.27 -7.89 -11.96
C ASN A 65 19.89 -9.14 -12.64
N GLY A 66 19.12 -9.81 -13.51
CA GLY A 66 19.55 -11.00 -14.24
C GLY A 66 19.36 -12.35 -13.52
N MET A 67 19.06 -12.33 -12.21
CA MET A 67 18.77 -13.53 -11.43
C MET A 67 17.28 -13.85 -11.41
N ASP A 68 16.93 -15.14 -11.32
CA ASP A 68 15.55 -15.56 -11.08
C ASP A 68 15.24 -15.43 -9.58
N ALA A 69 14.32 -14.54 -9.24
CA ALA A 69 13.88 -14.30 -7.88
C ALA A 69 12.35 -14.31 -7.79
N LYS A 70 11.81 -14.79 -6.67
CA LYS A 70 10.40 -14.65 -6.33
C LYS A 70 10.25 -13.87 -5.04
N TYR A 71 9.09 -13.27 -4.86
CA TYR A 71 8.78 -12.40 -3.73
C TYR A 71 7.66 -13.01 -2.89
N ASP A 72 7.77 -12.90 -1.58
CA ASP A 72 6.66 -13.12 -0.66
C ASP A 72 6.46 -11.82 0.11
N LEU A 73 5.63 -10.95 -0.45
CA LEU A 73 5.23 -9.67 0.13
C LEU A 73 3.97 -9.84 0.96
N ASN A 74 4.01 -9.33 2.19
CA ASN A 74 2.86 -9.21 3.07
C ASN A 74 3.00 -7.95 3.92
N GLY A 75 2.07 -7.02 3.71
CA GLY A 75 2.14 -5.71 4.35
C GLY A 75 0.79 -5.14 4.72
N GLU A 76 0.79 -4.38 5.79
CA GLU A 76 -0.34 -3.56 6.21
C GLU A 76 0.09 -2.09 6.26
N TYR A 77 -0.81 -1.22 5.80
CA TYR A 77 -0.66 0.22 5.93
C TYR A 77 -1.93 0.81 6.53
N ASP A 78 -1.74 1.67 7.51
CA ASP A 78 -2.80 2.50 8.07
C ASP A 78 -2.53 3.95 7.67
N ALA A 79 -3.56 4.63 7.19
CA ALA A 79 -3.47 6.02 6.81
C ALA A 79 -4.63 6.82 7.40
N GLU A 80 -4.33 8.05 7.80
CA GLU A 80 -5.30 9.03 8.24
C GLU A 80 -5.11 10.28 7.37
N TYR A 81 -6.20 10.79 6.83
CA TYR A 81 -6.21 11.97 5.97
C TYR A 81 -7.18 13.01 6.52
N GLU A 82 -6.71 14.24 6.61
CA GLU A 82 -7.51 15.43 6.80
C GLU A 82 -7.55 16.21 5.47
N LEU A 83 -8.74 16.62 5.07
CA LEU A 83 -8.97 17.32 3.82
C LEU A 83 -9.70 18.63 4.09
N ASP A 84 -9.34 19.68 3.35
CA ASP A 84 -10.10 20.93 3.32
C ASP A 84 -11.47 20.67 2.66
N PRO A 85 -12.61 21.00 3.31
CA PRO A 85 -13.94 20.67 2.81
C PRO A 85 -14.35 21.52 1.59
N GLN A 86 -13.74 22.67 1.36
CA GLN A 86 -14.06 23.55 0.24
C GLN A 86 -13.37 23.08 -1.04
N THR A 87 -12.13 22.62 -0.91
CA THR A 87 -11.25 22.33 -2.05
C THR A 87 -11.00 20.84 -2.27
N GLY A 88 -11.17 20.02 -1.23
CA GLY A 88 -10.90 18.59 -1.26
C GLY A 88 -9.41 18.23 -1.27
N TRP A 89 -8.52 19.20 -1.07
CA TRP A 89 -7.07 18.93 -0.95
C TRP A 89 -6.74 18.38 0.44
N VAL A 90 -5.74 17.50 0.48
CA VAL A 90 -5.21 16.97 1.73
C VAL A 90 -4.45 18.09 2.45
N THR A 91 -4.91 18.45 3.64
CA THR A 91 -4.22 19.41 4.51
C THR A 91 -3.25 18.70 5.45
N LYS A 92 -3.57 17.46 5.82
CA LYS A 92 -2.69 16.61 6.62
C LYS A 92 -2.89 15.14 6.29
N ALA A 93 -1.81 14.38 6.31
CA ALA A 93 -1.87 12.93 6.22
C ALA A 93 -0.84 12.28 7.14
N THR A 94 -1.23 11.21 7.82
CA THR A 94 -0.32 10.31 8.54
C THR A 94 -0.44 8.94 7.92
N ILE A 95 0.68 8.35 7.50
CA ILE A 95 0.71 7.02 6.89
C ILE A 95 1.72 6.18 7.65
N ASN A 96 1.26 5.11 8.26
CA ASN A 96 2.07 4.11 8.95
C ASN A 96 2.13 2.86 8.09
N GLN A 97 3.33 2.38 7.84
CA GLN A 97 3.59 1.19 7.04
C GLN A 97 4.31 0.14 7.88
N SER A 98 3.90 -1.11 7.73
CA SER A 98 4.59 -2.27 8.27
C SER A 98 4.48 -3.42 7.29
N THR A 99 5.61 -3.84 6.72
CA THR A 99 5.67 -4.98 5.81
C THR A 99 6.74 -5.97 6.25
N GLY A 100 6.39 -7.25 6.17
CA GLY A 100 7.28 -8.38 6.37
C GLY A 100 7.37 -9.13 5.05
N ASP A 101 8.51 -9.03 4.41
CA ASP A 101 8.70 -9.44 3.03
C ASP A 101 9.91 -10.38 2.92
N SER A 102 9.93 -11.23 1.91
CA SER A 102 11.15 -11.98 1.58
C SER A 102 11.38 -12.05 0.08
N VAL A 103 12.66 -12.04 -0.29
CA VAL A 103 13.11 -12.29 -1.66
C VAL A 103 13.81 -13.64 -1.68
N ILE A 104 13.37 -14.53 -2.55
CA ILE A 104 13.91 -15.88 -2.69
C ILE A 104 14.60 -15.95 -4.05
N ILE A 105 15.92 -16.04 -4.04
CA ILE A 105 16.76 -16.15 -5.24
C ILE A 105 17.03 -17.63 -5.51
N LYS A 106 16.74 -18.05 -6.74
CA LYS A 106 16.99 -19.43 -7.18
C LYS A 106 18.49 -19.74 -7.22
N PRO A 107 18.90 -20.98 -6.85
CA PRO A 107 20.23 -21.48 -7.12
C PRO A 107 20.74 -21.16 -8.53
N ASN A 108 21.97 -20.68 -8.63
CA ASN A 108 22.65 -20.37 -9.88
C ASN A 108 24.18 -20.48 -9.73
N ASP A 109 24.93 -20.30 -10.81
CA ASP A 109 26.40 -20.45 -10.83
C ASP A 109 27.13 -19.53 -9.81
N GLN A 110 26.55 -18.38 -9.48
CA GLN A 110 27.10 -17.43 -8.50
C GLN A 110 26.64 -17.75 -7.08
N ILE A 111 25.43 -18.30 -6.91
CA ILE A 111 24.80 -18.63 -5.64
C ILE A 111 24.30 -20.08 -5.70
N PRO A 112 25.18 -21.07 -5.52
CA PRO A 112 24.86 -22.48 -5.80
C PRO A 112 23.73 -23.06 -4.95
N ASP A 113 23.54 -22.55 -3.73
CA ASP A 113 22.50 -23.00 -2.80
C ASP A 113 21.25 -22.11 -2.85
N GLY A 114 21.24 -21.08 -3.69
CA GLY A 114 20.23 -20.02 -3.65
C GLY A 114 20.37 -19.14 -2.41
N MET A 115 19.44 -18.21 -2.23
CA MET A 115 19.47 -17.29 -1.09
C MET A 115 18.07 -16.83 -0.74
N ILE A 116 17.77 -16.74 0.56
CA ILE A 116 16.57 -16.08 1.06
C ILE A 116 17.02 -14.81 1.77
N ILE A 117 16.48 -13.68 1.33
CA ILE A 117 16.72 -12.37 1.94
C ILE A 117 15.42 -11.96 2.64
N PRO A 118 15.34 -12.03 3.99
CA PRO A 118 14.23 -11.42 4.71
C PRO A 118 14.36 -9.89 4.65
N MET A 119 13.23 -9.21 4.51
CA MET A 119 13.12 -7.76 4.53
C MET A 119 11.98 -7.38 5.46
N GLU A 120 12.26 -6.47 6.40
CA GLU A 120 11.22 -5.84 7.21
C GLU A 120 11.27 -4.34 6.94
N MET A 121 10.12 -3.76 6.61
CA MET A 121 10.01 -2.32 6.39
C MET A 121 8.94 -1.77 7.32
N THR A 122 9.37 -0.95 8.27
CA THR A 122 8.46 -0.11 9.06
C THR A 122 8.75 1.35 8.76
N GLY A 123 7.71 2.17 8.76
CA GLY A 123 7.85 3.58 8.46
C GLY A 123 6.62 4.37 8.87
N SER A 124 6.85 5.65 9.14
CA SER A 124 5.77 6.61 9.35
C SER A 124 6.09 7.85 8.52
N THR A 125 5.10 8.30 7.75
CA THR A 125 5.19 9.52 6.94
C THR A 125 4.09 10.46 7.38
N THR A 126 4.45 11.71 7.66
CA THR A 126 3.48 12.78 7.91
C THR A 126 3.63 13.85 6.83
N ILE A 127 2.51 14.25 6.25
CA ILE A 127 2.40 15.35 5.29
C ILE A 127 1.56 16.42 5.98
N ASN A 128 2.03 17.67 5.94
CA ASN A 128 1.28 18.84 6.39
C ASN A 128 1.43 19.91 5.31
N ASP A 129 0.32 20.57 4.97
CA ASP A 129 0.27 21.78 4.15
C ASP A 129 0.13 23.03 5.03
#